data_AF-A0A4R4XF06-F1
#
_entry.id   AF-A0A4R4XF06-F1
#
_cell.length_a   1.000
_cell.length_b   1.000
_cell.length_c   1.000
_cell.angle_alpha   90.00
_cell.angle_beta   90.00
_cell.angle_gamma   90.00
#
_symmetry.space_group_name_H-M   'P 1'
#
loop_
_entity.id
_entity.type
_entity.pdbx_description
1 polymer ?
#
loop_
_entity_poly.entity_id
_entity_poly.type
_entity_poly.pdbx_seq_one_letter_code
_entity_poly.pdbx_strand_id
1 'polypeptide(L)'
;RLLTGRFTVRRMRELEPRIERIAADHLDAMAAAGPPADLVSAYALPIPSLVICELLGVPYDDRGFFQERTARIVRGHDTAGAIADLSAYLGELVRRRRAEPAGDLISDLTGDLTDEELANVAMILLVAGHETTANMLALGTFALLEHGSAYEEGAVEELLRWLSVLQLGAPSRVALEDVEVAGTLVRKGETVALTLPVINRDPDEFDDPDALLPGRPEARRHLAFGHGVHQCLGQQLARVELRIGYRALFDRLPGLRLAVPAAEVPLKQGAAVYGVESLPVTWPS
;
A
#
# COMPACT_ATOMS: atom_id res chain seq x y z
N ARG A 1 -12.44 -11.05 12.07
CA ARG A 1 -13.55 -10.44 12.85
C ARG A 1 -13.03 -9.46 13.90
N LEU A 2 -12.11 -9.87 14.79
CA LEU A 2 -11.51 -8.99 15.82
C LEU A 2 -10.93 -7.67 15.25
N LEU A 3 -10.32 -7.73 14.06
CA LEU A 3 -9.74 -6.57 13.40
C LEU A 3 -10.73 -5.68 12.66
N THR A 4 -11.89 -6.20 12.22
CA THR A 4 -12.76 -5.51 11.26
C THR A 4 -13.27 -4.18 11.81
N GLY A 5 -13.58 -4.10 13.11
CA GLY A 5 -14.00 -2.86 13.77
C GLY A 5 -12.93 -1.77 13.82
N ARG A 6 -11.65 -2.14 13.68
CA ARG A 6 -10.50 -1.22 13.72
C ARG A 6 -10.21 -0.57 12.37
N PHE A 7 -10.60 -1.19 11.27
CA PHE A 7 -10.38 -0.69 9.91
C PHE A 7 -11.64 -0.08 9.28
N THR A 8 -12.58 0.38 10.11
CA THR A 8 -13.77 1.09 9.62
C THR A 8 -13.42 2.46 9.07
N VAL A 9 -14.24 2.99 8.15
CA VAL A 9 -14.08 4.34 7.58
C VAL A 9 -13.88 5.38 8.68
N ARG A 10 -14.71 5.34 9.73
CA ARG A 10 -14.62 6.27 10.85
C ARG A 10 -13.25 6.22 11.53
N ARG A 11 -12.75 5.03 11.84
CA ARG A 11 -11.45 4.85 12.52
C ARG A 11 -10.29 5.27 11.63
N MET A 12 -10.34 4.97 10.32
CA MET A 12 -9.28 5.39 9.42
C MET A 12 -9.26 6.92 9.24
N ARG A 13 -10.42 7.58 9.30
CA ARG A 13 -10.50 9.05 9.32
C ARG A 13 -9.86 9.69 10.55
N GLU A 14 -9.84 9.01 11.70
CA GLU A 14 -9.17 9.50 12.91
C GLU A 14 -7.64 9.62 12.71
N LEU A 15 -7.08 8.93 11.72
CA LEU A 15 -5.64 9.00 11.37
C LEU A 15 -5.31 10.12 10.39
N GLU A 16 -6.30 10.76 9.74
CA GLU A 16 -6.07 11.80 8.71
C GLU A 16 -5.11 12.91 9.19
N PRO A 17 -5.30 13.55 10.36
CA PRO A 17 -4.41 14.63 10.80
C PRO A 17 -2.96 14.17 11.02
N ARG A 18 -2.75 12.87 11.27
CA ARG A 18 -1.41 12.32 11.40
C ARG A 18 -0.80 12.00 10.03
N ILE A 19 -1.58 11.43 9.12
CA ILE A 19 -1.15 11.16 7.74
C ILE A 19 -0.79 12.47 7.03
N GLU A 20 -1.60 13.52 7.19
CA GLU A 20 -1.33 14.86 6.64
C GLU A 20 0.00 15.44 7.14
N ARG A 21 0.25 15.35 8.45
CA ARG A 21 1.53 15.79 9.03
C ARG A 21 2.72 14.99 8.51
N ILE A 22 2.60 13.65 8.46
CA ILE A 22 3.67 12.80 7.94
C ILE A 22 3.97 13.18 6.49
N ALA A 23 2.95 13.37 5.64
CA ALA A 23 3.12 13.80 4.26
C ALA A 23 3.78 15.18 4.17
N ALA A 24 3.31 16.16 4.97
CA ALA A 24 3.87 17.51 5.00
C ALA A 24 5.34 17.53 5.42
N ASP A 25 5.70 16.82 6.50
CA ASP A 25 7.07 16.75 7.02
C ASP A 25 8.05 16.22 5.95
N HIS A 26 7.65 15.19 5.19
CA HIS A 26 8.49 14.63 4.13
C HIS A 26 8.60 15.57 2.92
N LEU A 27 7.52 16.25 2.55
CA LEU A 27 7.56 17.23 1.47
C LEU A 27 8.37 18.48 1.84
N ASP A 28 8.31 18.92 3.08
CA ASP A 28 9.13 20.03 3.58
C ASP A 28 10.61 19.65 3.59
N ALA A 29 10.95 18.42 4.00
CA ALA A 29 12.31 17.89 3.90
C ALA A 29 12.80 17.83 2.44
N MET A 30 11.95 17.36 1.51
CA MET A 30 12.27 17.35 0.07
C MET A 30 12.48 18.77 -0.47
N ALA A 31 11.57 19.70 -0.14
CA ALA A 31 11.66 21.09 -0.59
C ALA A 31 12.92 21.78 -0.05
N ALA A 32 13.29 21.53 1.21
CA ALA A 32 14.50 22.06 1.81
C ALA A 32 15.80 21.48 1.20
N ALA A 33 15.80 20.20 0.82
CA ALA A 33 16.91 19.56 0.12
C ALA A 33 17.06 20.04 -1.34
N GLY A 34 15.95 20.45 -1.96
CA GLY A 34 15.89 20.90 -3.34
C GLY A 34 15.81 19.77 -4.37
N PRO A 35 15.42 20.06 -5.62
CA PRO A 35 15.38 19.08 -6.70
C PRO A 35 16.79 18.79 -7.26
N PRO A 36 17.03 17.59 -7.85
CA PRO A 36 16.10 16.46 -7.97
C PRO A 36 16.04 15.60 -6.70
N ALA A 37 14.97 14.83 -6.56
CA ALA A 37 14.82 13.84 -5.50
C ALA A 37 14.28 12.51 -6.05
N ASP A 38 14.56 11.41 -5.35
CA ASP A 38 13.88 10.14 -5.56
C ASP A 38 12.60 10.09 -4.71
N LEU A 39 11.43 10.15 -5.36
CA LEU A 39 10.14 10.16 -4.67
C LEU A 39 9.90 8.87 -3.87
N VAL A 40 10.44 7.74 -4.32
CA VAL A 40 10.24 6.44 -3.64
C VAL A 40 10.80 6.50 -2.23
N SER A 41 12.09 6.84 -2.11
CA SER A 41 12.75 6.90 -0.80
C SER A 41 12.39 8.12 0.03
N ALA A 42 12.16 9.28 -0.61
CA ALA A 42 11.90 10.53 0.11
C ALA A 42 10.44 10.68 0.59
N TYR A 43 9.48 10.01 -0.06
CA TYR A 43 8.05 10.24 0.19
C TYR A 43 7.21 8.97 0.22
N ALA A 44 7.30 8.12 -0.81
CA ALA A 44 6.37 7.01 -0.98
C ALA A 44 6.57 5.86 0.03
N LEU A 45 7.82 5.50 0.37
CA LEU A 45 8.12 4.48 1.38
C LEU A 45 7.90 4.96 2.83
N PRO A 46 8.35 6.17 3.22
CA PRO A 46 8.25 6.57 4.62
C PRO A 46 6.81 6.75 5.13
N ILE A 47 5.89 7.24 4.29
CA ILE A 47 4.50 7.52 4.69
C ILE A 47 3.80 6.28 5.24
N PRO A 48 3.58 5.20 4.47
CA PRO A 48 2.84 4.05 4.96
C PRO A 48 3.58 3.32 6.06
N SER A 49 4.93 3.38 6.09
CA SER A 49 5.72 2.87 7.21
C SER A 49 5.39 3.56 8.53
N LEU A 50 5.26 4.89 8.52
CA LEU A 50 4.97 5.66 9.73
C LEU A 50 3.50 5.52 10.13
N VAL A 51 2.59 5.47 9.17
CA VAL A 51 1.15 5.28 9.41
C VAL A 51 0.88 3.92 10.05
N ILE A 52 1.49 2.84 9.55
CA ILE A 52 1.31 1.51 10.14
C ILE A 52 1.98 1.41 11.51
N CYS A 53 3.08 2.11 11.75
CA CYS A 53 3.68 2.26 13.09
C CYS A 53 2.71 2.93 14.08
N GLU A 54 1.96 3.96 13.66
CA GLU A 54 0.91 4.56 14.51
C GLU A 54 -0.19 3.54 14.83
N LEU A 55 -0.65 2.80 13.82
CA LEU A 55 -1.73 1.83 14.00
C LEU A 55 -1.33 0.69 14.95
N LEU A 56 -0.10 0.21 14.83
CA LEU A 56 0.45 -0.87 15.68
C LEU A 56 0.92 -0.38 17.05
N GLY A 57 0.98 0.94 17.28
CA GLY A 57 1.47 1.50 18.55
C GLY A 57 2.98 1.43 18.71
N VAL A 58 3.75 1.46 17.62
CA VAL A 58 5.22 1.47 17.66
C VAL A 58 5.70 2.82 18.24
N PRO A 59 6.52 2.80 19.32
CA PRO A 59 7.11 4.00 19.89
C PRO A 59 7.89 4.81 18.84
N TYR A 60 7.93 6.13 19.02
CA TYR A 60 8.58 7.03 18.08
C TYR A 60 10.06 6.70 17.83
N ASP A 61 10.81 6.42 18.91
CA ASP A 61 12.24 6.13 18.85
C ASP A 61 12.56 4.84 18.07
N ASP A 62 11.60 3.92 17.97
CA ASP A 62 11.75 2.65 17.27
C ASP A 62 11.40 2.74 15.78
N ARG A 63 10.86 3.86 15.29
CA ARG A 63 10.36 3.95 13.90
C ARG A 63 11.45 3.88 12.85
N GLY A 64 12.65 4.38 13.17
CA GLY A 64 13.82 4.26 12.28
C GLY A 64 14.18 2.79 12.03
N PHE A 65 14.05 1.93 13.05
CA PHE A 65 14.24 0.48 12.91
C PHE A 65 13.21 -0.12 11.94
N PHE A 66 11.93 0.23 12.06
CA PHE A 66 10.89 -0.25 11.14
C PHE A 66 11.11 0.22 9.72
N GLN A 67 11.35 1.52 9.51
CA GLN A 67 11.57 2.08 8.18
C GLN A 67 12.74 1.40 7.47
N GLU A 68 13.83 1.17 8.20
CA GLU A 68 15.03 0.56 7.63
C GLU A 68 14.80 -0.90 7.22
N ARG A 69 14.14 -1.72 8.07
CA ARG A 69 13.84 -3.13 7.75
C ARG A 69 12.75 -3.28 6.69
N THR A 70 11.72 -2.44 6.73
CA THR A 70 10.67 -2.47 5.71
C THR A 70 11.22 -2.05 4.35
N ALA A 71 12.10 -1.05 4.29
CA ALA A 71 12.80 -0.68 3.06
C ALA A 71 13.68 -1.82 2.51
N ARG A 72 14.36 -2.60 3.37
CA ARG A 72 15.10 -3.81 2.98
C ARG A 72 14.19 -4.85 2.32
N ILE A 73 13.02 -5.11 2.92
CA ILE A 73 12.02 -6.04 2.36
C ILE A 73 11.58 -5.59 0.97
N VAL A 74 11.18 -4.32 0.82
CA VAL A 74 10.68 -3.78 -0.46
C VAL A 74 11.76 -3.76 -1.54
N ARG A 75 13.03 -3.61 -1.16
CA ARG A 75 14.18 -3.65 -2.09
C ARG A 75 14.70 -5.05 -2.37
N GLY A 76 14.16 -6.09 -1.73
CA GLY A 76 14.65 -7.46 -1.87
C GLY A 76 16.06 -7.68 -1.29
N HIS A 77 16.52 -6.81 -0.39
CA HIS A 77 17.83 -6.89 0.23
C HIS A 77 17.72 -7.52 1.62
N ASP A 78 18.37 -8.67 1.84
CA ASP A 78 18.34 -9.37 3.15
C ASP A 78 16.90 -9.52 3.70
N THR A 79 15.95 -9.87 2.83
CA THR A 79 14.52 -9.94 3.17
C THR A 79 14.26 -10.88 4.34
N ALA A 80 14.96 -12.03 4.40
CA ALA A 80 14.82 -12.98 5.49
C ALA A 80 15.29 -12.41 6.84
N GLY A 81 16.44 -11.72 6.85
CA GLY A 81 16.95 -11.05 8.06
C GLY A 81 16.05 -9.93 8.53
N ALA A 82 15.57 -9.09 7.61
CA ALA A 82 14.64 -8.00 7.92
C ALA A 82 13.30 -8.51 8.48
N ILE A 83 12.76 -9.61 7.94
CA ILE A 83 11.56 -10.27 8.46
C ILE A 83 11.81 -10.81 9.87
N ALA A 84 12.94 -11.49 10.10
CA ALA A 84 13.28 -12.04 11.42
C ALA A 84 13.42 -10.93 12.48
N ASP A 85 14.11 -9.83 12.14
CA ASP A 85 14.25 -8.65 13.00
C ASP A 85 12.88 -8.06 13.37
N LEU A 86 12.00 -7.85 12.39
CA LEU A 86 10.66 -7.32 12.61
C LEU A 86 9.78 -8.27 13.43
N SER A 87 9.82 -9.57 13.15
CA SER A 87 9.09 -10.57 13.93
C SER A 87 9.54 -10.61 15.39
N ALA A 88 10.86 -10.56 15.64
CA ALA A 88 11.41 -10.53 16.99
C ALA A 88 10.96 -9.27 17.75
N TYR A 89 11.06 -8.11 17.10
CA TYR A 89 10.60 -6.84 17.67
C TYR A 89 9.09 -6.87 17.98
N LEU A 90 8.26 -7.33 17.03
CA LEU A 90 6.81 -7.38 17.22
C LEU A 90 6.42 -8.32 18.35
N GLY A 91 7.12 -9.45 18.51
CA GLY A 91 6.95 -10.34 19.65
C GLY A 91 7.25 -9.65 20.99
N GLU A 92 8.29 -8.82 21.05
CA GLU A 92 8.60 -8.03 22.25
C GLU A 92 7.57 -6.93 22.50
N LEU A 93 7.14 -6.22 21.45
CA LEU A 93 6.09 -5.21 21.54
C LEU A 93 4.79 -5.82 22.11
N VAL A 94 4.42 -7.01 21.65
CA VAL A 94 3.25 -7.76 22.15
C VAL A 94 3.40 -8.09 23.64
N ARG A 95 4.55 -8.64 24.06
CA ARG A 95 4.80 -8.93 25.49
C ARG A 95 4.71 -7.68 26.34
N ARG A 96 5.30 -6.57 25.87
CA ARG A 96 5.21 -5.27 26.54
C ARG A 96 3.77 -4.79 26.68
N ARG A 97 2.95 -4.91 25.63
CA ARG A 97 1.52 -4.52 25.68
C ARG A 97 0.65 -5.42 26.53
N ARG A 98 1.02 -6.70 26.67
CA ARG A 98 0.34 -7.61 27.58
C ARG A 98 0.61 -7.25 29.04
N ALA A 99 1.84 -6.83 29.36
CA ALA A 99 2.19 -6.35 30.69
C ALA A 99 1.62 -4.95 30.98
N GLU A 100 1.70 -4.05 30.00
CA GLU A 100 1.33 -2.64 30.11
C GLU A 100 0.52 -2.19 28.86
N PRO A 101 -0.82 -2.31 28.89
CA PRO A 101 -1.68 -1.87 27.80
C PRO A 101 -1.55 -0.36 27.54
N ALA A 102 -1.44 0.02 26.26
CA ALA A 102 -1.24 1.41 25.83
C ALA A 102 -2.41 1.97 24.98
N GLY A 103 -3.51 1.24 24.86
CA GLY A 103 -4.71 1.66 24.10
C GLY A 103 -4.53 1.67 22.58
N ASP A 104 -3.54 0.95 22.06
CA ASP A 104 -3.31 0.72 20.63
C ASP A 104 -3.93 -0.61 20.14
N LEU A 105 -3.85 -0.87 18.83
CA LEU A 105 -4.42 -2.07 18.22
C LEU A 105 -3.88 -3.37 18.85
N ILE A 106 -2.60 -3.40 19.21
CA ILE A 106 -1.98 -4.56 19.84
C ILE A 106 -2.55 -4.74 21.26
N SER A 107 -2.56 -3.68 22.06
CA SER A 107 -3.11 -3.67 23.43
C SER A 107 -4.54 -4.23 23.47
N ASP A 108 -5.36 -3.78 22.52
CA ASP A 108 -6.77 -4.14 22.44
C ASP A 108 -7.03 -5.60 22.05
N LEU A 109 -6.03 -6.31 21.53
CA LEU A 109 -6.13 -7.71 21.09
C LEU A 109 -5.40 -8.69 22.02
N THR A 110 -4.70 -8.19 23.04
CA THR A 110 -3.96 -9.05 23.99
C THR A 110 -4.86 -10.05 24.72
N GLY A 111 -6.12 -9.70 24.99
CA GLY A 111 -7.07 -10.60 25.66
C GLY A 111 -7.65 -11.70 24.77
N ASP A 112 -7.60 -11.54 23.45
CA ASP A 112 -8.26 -12.43 22.49
C ASP A 112 -7.31 -13.37 21.75
N LEU A 113 -6.01 -13.03 21.71
CA LEU A 113 -5.01 -13.72 20.91
C LEU A 113 -3.78 -14.11 21.75
N THR A 114 -3.16 -15.23 21.39
CA THR A 114 -1.84 -15.61 21.90
C THR A 114 -0.77 -14.61 21.42
N ASP A 115 0.40 -14.62 22.07
CA ASP A 115 1.51 -13.75 21.66
C ASP A 115 1.96 -14.01 20.22
N GLU A 116 1.99 -15.28 19.83
CA GLU A 116 2.34 -15.71 18.47
C GLU A 116 1.30 -15.22 17.44
N GLU A 117 0.01 -15.44 17.70
CA GLU A 117 -1.05 -14.99 16.80
C GLU A 117 -1.05 -13.46 16.66
N LEU A 118 -0.86 -12.74 17.76
CA LEU A 118 -0.87 -11.27 17.74
C LEU A 118 0.37 -10.70 17.05
N ALA A 119 1.55 -11.30 17.25
CA ALA A 119 2.75 -10.93 16.51
C ALA A 119 2.59 -11.20 15.00
N ASN A 120 2.00 -12.34 14.63
CA ASN A 120 1.71 -12.66 13.23
C ASN A 120 0.68 -11.70 12.61
N VAL A 121 -0.37 -11.33 13.36
CA VAL A 121 -1.33 -10.29 12.93
C VAL A 121 -0.63 -8.96 12.70
N ALA A 122 0.21 -8.51 13.64
CA ALA A 122 0.96 -7.27 13.50
C ALA A 122 1.90 -7.32 12.28
N MET A 123 2.56 -8.45 12.04
CA MET A 123 3.46 -8.63 10.90
C MET A 123 2.71 -8.60 9.55
N ILE A 124 1.56 -9.26 9.45
CA ILE A 124 0.72 -9.22 8.24
C ILE A 124 0.26 -7.78 7.96
N LEU A 125 -0.18 -7.05 8.99
CA LEU A 125 -0.59 -5.65 8.85
C LEU A 125 0.57 -4.75 8.42
N LEU A 126 1.76 -4.95 8.98
CA LEU A 126 2.98 -4.22 8.63
C LEU A 126 3.34 -4.42 7.15
N VAL A 127 3.51 -5.66 6.73
CA VAL A 127 3.95 -5.98 5.36
C VAL A 127 2.90 -5.57 4.33
N ALA A 128 1.63 -5.91 4.57
CA ALA A 128 0.54 -5.62 3.63
C ALA A 128 0.28 -4.11 3.50
N GLY A 129 0.35 -3.36 4.61
CA GLY A 129 0.09 -1.92 4.62
C GLY A 129 1.27 -1.06 4.12
N HIS A 130 2.50 -1.58 4.21
CA HIS A 130 3.68 -0.83 3.81
C HIS A 130 3.92 -0.86 2.29
N GLU A 131 4.14 -2.06 1.74
CA GLU A 131 4.63 -2.20 0.36
C GLU A 131 3.57 -1.78 -0.68
N THR A 132 2.30 -2.13 -0.44
CA THR A 132 1.22 -1.87 -1.42
C THR A 132 0.94 -0.37 -1.57
N THR A 133 0.79 0.36 -0.47
CA THR A 133 0.54 1.80 -0.48
C THR A 133 1.74 2.58 -1.02
N ALA A 134 2.97 2.18 -0.67
CA ALA A 134 4.18 2.84 -1.19
C ALA A 134 4.29 2.72 -2.71
N ASN A 135 4.10 1.50 -3.24
CA ASN A 135 4.12 1.27 -4.68
C ASN A 135 2.97 2.01 -5.38
N MET A 136 1.77 2.05 -4.79
CA MET A 136 0.67 2.84 -5.34
C MET A 136 1.04 4.33 -5.41
N LEU A 137 1.52 4.95 -4.32
CA LEU A 137 1.91 6.36 -4.30
C LEU A 137 2.94 6.69 -5.38
N ALA A 138 4.01 5.89 -5.49
CA ALA A 138 5.05 6.13 -6.47
C ALA A 138 4.56 5.88 -7.91
N LEU A 139 3.93 4.73 -8.17
CA LEU A 139 3.49 4.35 -9.50
C LEU A 139 2.32 5.21 -10.00
N GLY A 140 1.41 5.62 -9.12
CA GLY A 140 0.34 6.55 -9.47
C GLY A 140 0.85 7.95 -9.74
N THR A 141 1.87 8.40 -9.01
CA THR A 141 2.55 9.66 -9.38
C THR A 141 3.20 9.53 -10.75
N PHE A 142 3.91 8.44 -11.01
CA PHE A 142 4.52 8.20 -12.33
C PHE A 142 3.46 8.23 -13.44
N ALA A 143 2.36 7.50 -13.29
CA ALA A 143 1.28 7.45 -14.28
C ALA A 143 0.64 8.82 -14.52
N LEU A 144 0.35 9.60 -13.46
CA LEU A 144 -0.20 10.94 -13.62
C LEU A 144 0.77 11.88 -14.36
N LEU A 145 2.07 11.82 -14.06
CA LEU A 145 3.10 12.63 -14.72
C LEU A 145 3.32 12.22 -16.18
N GLU A 146 3.36 10.93 -16.48
CA GLU A 146 3.56 10.42 -17.83
C GLU A 146 2.39 10.78 -18.75
N HIS A 147 1.16 10.72 -18.24
CA HIS A 147 -0.05 11.07 -18.98
C HIS A 147 -0.42 12.56 -18.94
N GLY A 148 0.34 13.39 -18.20
CA GLY A 148 0.06 14.83 -18.06
C GLY A 148 -1.25 15.15 -17.35
N SER A 149 -1.77 14.22 -16.55
CA SER A 149 -3.04 14.35 -15.85
C SER A 149 -2.86 15.09 -14.53
N ALA A 150 -3.66 16.14 -14.31
CA ALA A 150 -3.74 16.77 -13.00
C ALA A 150 -4.37 15.80 -11.99
N TYR A 151 -3.88 15.80 -10.75
CA TYR A 151 -4.52 15.05 -9.69
C TYR A 151 -5.87 15.70 -9.31
N GLU A 152 -6.89 14.87 -9.20
CA GLU A 152 -8.17 15.18 -8.58
C GLU A 152 -8.56 14.06 -7.59
N GLU A 153 -9.40 14.34 -6.60
CA GLU A 153 -9.75 13.32 -5.59
C GLU A 153 -10.34 12.05 -6.18
N GLY A 154 -11.08 12.16 -7.29
CA GLY A 154 -11.66 11.03 -8.02
C GLY A 154 -10.62 10.09 -8.64
N ALA A 155 -9.35 10.49 -8.74
CA ALA A 155 -8.30 9.70 -9.36
C ALA A 155 -7.91 8.45 -8.54
N VAL A 156 -8.17 8.41 -7.23
CA VAL A 156 -7.68 7.29 -6.39
C VAL A 156 -8.27 5.94 -6.81
N GLU A 157 -9.59 5.84 -7.00
CA GLU A 157 -10.21 4.58 -7.43
C GLU A 157 -9.78 4.22 -8.85
N GLU A 158 -9.61 5.22 -9.73
CA GLU A 158 -9.14 4.96 -11.09
C GLU A 158 -7.70 4.46 -11.12
N LEU A 159 -6.80 5.05 -10.32
CA LEU A 159 -5.41 4.61 -10.21
C LEU A 159 -5.36 3.19 -9.63
N LEU A 160 -6.18 2.86 -8.64
CA LEU A 160 -6.29 1.51 -8.10
C LEU A 160 -6.69 0.50 -9.17
N ARG A 161 -7.72 0.83 -9.97
CA ARG A 161 -8.16 0.01 -11.11
C ARG A 161 -7.04 -0.14 -12.13
N TRP A 162 -6.54 0.97 -12.66
CA TRP A 162 -5.67 1.00 -13.83
C TRP A 162 -4.29 0.42 -13.53
N LEU A 163 -3.74 0.67 -12.34
CA LEU A 163 -2.42 0.16 -11.94
C LEU A 163 -2.46 -1.28 -11.47
N SER A 164 -3.48 -1.66 -10.69
CA SER A 164 -3.65 -3.01 -10.16
C SER A 164 -2.33 -3.62 -9.65
N VAL A 165 -1.66 -2.93 -8.71
CA VAL A 165 -0.26 -3.24 -8.31
C VAL A 165 -0.04 -4.68 -7.86
N LEU A 166 -1.07 -5.39 -7.40
CA LEU A 166 -1.00 -6.84 -7.21
C LEU A 166 -1.20 -7.56 -8.55
N GLN A 167 -0.10 -7.75 -9.29
CA GLN A 167 -0.14 -8.27 -10.66
C GLN A 167 0.02 -9.79 -10.75
N LEU A 168 0.83 -10.40 -9.89
CA LEU A 168 1.26 -11.80 -10.04
C LEU A 168 0.68 -12.70 -8.95
N GLY A 169 -0.12 -13.68 -9.36
CA GLY A 169 -0.47 -14.85 -8.54
C GLY A 169 -1.32 -14.59 -7.29
N ALA A 170 -1.81 -13.36 -7.11
CA ALA A 170 -2.57 -12.94 -5.95
C ALA A 170 -3.82 -12.15 -6.36
N PRO A 171 -5.03 -12.58 -5.93
CA PRO A 171 -5.30 -13.75 -5.10
C PRO A 171 -5.20 -15.09 -5.86
N SER A 172 -4.74 -16.13 -5.19
CA SER A 172 -4.82 -17.53 -5.65
C SER A 172 -5.55 -18.41 -4.63
N ARG A 173 -6.20 -19.47 -5.11
CA ARG A 173 -7.00 -20.40 -4.30
C ARG A 173 -6.77 -21.83 -4.75
N VAL A 174 -6.78 -22.76 -3.79
CA VAL A 174 -6.78 -24.20 -4.07
C VAL A 174 -8.22 -24.70 -3.99
N ALA A 175 -8.67 -25.41 -5.02
CA ALA A 175 -10.01 -26.00 -5.06
C ALA A 175 -10.12 -27.13 -4.02
N LEU A 176 -11.10 -27.05 -3.10
CA LEU A 176 -11.33 -28.08 -2.09
C LEU A 176 -12.20 -29.24 -2.61
N GLU A 177 -12.93 -28.98 -3.68
CA GLU A 177 -13.80 -29.88 -4.42
C GLU A 177 -13.78 -29.49 -5.89
N ASP A 178 -14.30 -30.37 -6.75
CA ASP A 178 -14.47 -30.07 -8.17
C ASP A 178 -15.50 -28.94 -8.33
N VAL A 179 -15.17 -27.89 -9.09
CA VAL A 179 -16.04 -26.73 -9.30
C VAL A 179 -16.02 -26.30 -10.76
N GLU A 180 -17.19 -25.99 -11.31
CA GLU A 180 -17.33 -25.49 -12.68
C GLU A 180 -17.36 -23.95 -12.69
N VAL A 181 -16.46 -23.32 -13.46
CA VAL A 181 -16.34 -21.87 -13.60
C VAL A 181 -16.38 -21.52 -15.08
N ALA A 182 -17.41 -20.79 -15.51
CA ALA A 182 -17.59 -20.39 -16.91
C ALA A 182 -17.44 -21.56 -17.91
N GLY A 183 -18.00 -22.73 -17.58
CA GLY A 183 -17.91 -23.95 -18.40
C GLY A 183 -16.58 -24.71 -18.29
N THR A 184 -15.64 -24.27 -17.46
CA THR A 184 -14.37 -24.94 -17.20
C THR A 184 -14.42 -25.68 -15.86
N LEU A 185 -14.14 -26.98 -15.86
CA LEU A 185 -14.03 -27.78 -14.63
C LEU A 185 -12.64 -27.59 -14.00
N VAL A 186 -12.60 -26.98 -12.82
CA VAL A 186 -11.43 -26.95 -11.92
C VAL A 186 -11.57 -28.13 -10.96
N ARG A 187 -10.59 -29.03 -10.96
CA ARG A 187 -10.61 -30.22 -10.11
C ARG A 187 -10.13 -29.90 -8.71
N LYS A 188 -10.60 -30.68 -7.74
CA LYS A 188 -10.07 -30.71 -6.38
C LYS A 188 -8.54 -30.79 -6.38
N GLY A 189 -7.92 -29.88 -5.63
CA GLY A 189 -6.46 -29.77 -5.50
C GLY A 189 -5.79 -28.88 -6.53
N GLU A 190 -6.49 -28.46 -7.59
CA GLU A 190 -5.95 -27.49 -8.55
C GLU A 190 -5.92 -26.08 -7.96
N THR A 191 -4.86 -25.32 -8.29
CA THR A 191 -4.71 -23.92 -7.89
C THR A 191 -5.21 -23.02 -9.02
N VAL A 192 -6.12 -22.12 -8.69
CA VAL A 192 -6.58 -21.04 -9.57
C VAL A 192 -5.95 -19.73 -9.10
N ALA A 193 -5.20 -19.08 -9.97
CA ALA A 193 -4.67 -17.74 -9.74
C ALA A 193 -5.50 -16.72 -10.52
N LEU A 194 -5.85 -15.61 -9.87
CA LEU A 194 -6.55 -14.49 -10.50
C LEU A 194 -5.54 -13.42 -10.91
N THR A 195 -5.76 -12.83 -12.08
CA THR A 195 -4.93 -11.74 -12.61
C THR A 195 -5.70 -10.43 -12.55
N LEU A 196 -5.57 -9.72 -11.43
CA LEU A 196 -6.30 -8.46 -11.18
C LEU A 196 -6.12 -7.40 -12.28
N PRO A 197 -4.93 -7.21 -12.89
CA PRO A 197 -4.78 -6.26 -14.00
C PRO A 197 -5.68 -6.58 -15.19
N VAL A 198 -5.89 -7.86 -15.51
CA VAL A 198 -6.77 -8.28 -16.61
C VAL A 198 -8.24 -8.06 -16.22
N ILE A 199 -8.60 -8.46 -14.99
CA ILE A 199 -9.96 -8.27 -14.45
C ILE A 199 -10.36 -6.80 -14.44
N ASN A 200 -9.45 -5.91 -14.03
CA ASN A 200 -9.70 -4.47 -13.97
C ASN A 200 -9.63 -3.76 -15.33
N ARG A 201 -9.47 -4.54 -16.41
CA ARG A 201 -9.50 -4.10 -17.80
C ARG A 201 -10.61 -4.80 -18.61
N ASP A 202 -11.58 -5.42 -17.93
CA ASP A 202 -12.71 -6.08 -18.57
C ASP A 202 -13.55 -5.05 -19.38
N PRO A 203 -13.66 -5.20 -20.72
CA PRO A 203 -14.40 -4.27 -21.56
C PRO A 203 -15.92 -4.32 -21.34
N ASP A 204 -16.44 -5.37 -20.70
CA ASP A 204 -17.87 -5.45 -20.34
C ASP A 204 -18.19 -4.64 -19.07
N GLU A 205 -17.17 -4.32 -18.25
CA GLU A 205 -17.32 -3.54 -17.00
C GLU A 205 -16.81 -2.10 -17.12
N PHE A 206 -15.83 -1.85 -17.99
CA PHE A 206 -15.15 -0.55 -18.11
C PHE A 206 -15.05 -0.12 -19.57
N ASP A 207 -15.72 0.98 -19.93
CA ASP A 207 -15.51 1.66 -21.21
C ASP A 207 -14.04 2.09 -21.36
N ASP A 208 -13.45 1.90 -22.55
CA ASP A 208 -12.03 2.19 -22.84
C ASP A 208 -11.09 1.76 -21.69
N PRO A 209 -11.03 0.43 -21.39
CA PRO A 209 -10.44 -0.07 -20.15
C PRO A 209 -8.94 0.24 -20.03
N ASP A 210 -8.26 0.40 -21.14
CA ASP A 210 -6.82 0.69 -21.22
C ASP A 210 -6.48 2.15 -20.95
N ALA A 211 -7.44 3.08 -21.07
CA ALA A 211 -7.22 4.49 -20.78
C ALA A 211 -7.19 4.75 -19.26
N LEU A 212 -6.29 5.64 -18.85
CA LEU A 212 -6.28 6.22 -17.50
C LEU A 212 -7.19 7.46 -17.50
N LEU A 213 -8.37 7.33 -16.91
CA LEU A 213 -9.39 8.38 -16.90
C LEU A 213 -9.74 8.79 -15.46
N PRO A 214 -9.02 9.77 -14.89
CA PRO A 214 -9.34 10.31 -13.57
C PRO A 214 -10.83 10.66 -13.45
N GLY A 215 -11.45 10.29 -12.33
CA GLY A 215 -12.86 10.59 -12.08
C GLY A 215 -13.87 9.73 -12.84
N ARG A 216 -13.45 8.68 -13.58
CA ARG A 216 -14.40 7.82 -14.29
C ARG A 216 -15.47 7.22 -13.35
N PRO A 217 -16.76 7.21 -13.73
CA PRO A 217 -17.83 6.81 -12.81
C PRO A 217 -17.76 5.34 -12.37
N GLU A 218 -17.27 4.45 -13.24
CA GLU A 218 -17.24 3.00 -13.00
C GLU A 218 -16.06 2.56 -12.13
N ALA A 219 -15.07 3.43 -11.86
CA ALA A 219 -13.80 3.07 -11.22
C ALA A 219 -13.98 2.23 -9.95
N ARG A 220 -14.99 2.55 -9.14
CA ARG A 220 -15.30 1.86 -7.87
C ARG A 220 -15.68 0.38 -8.02
N ARG A 221 -15.98 -0.10 -9.22
CA ARG A 221 -16.27 -1.51 -9.50
C ARG A 221 -15.00 -2.39 -9.56
N HIS A 222 -13.82 -1.78 -9.54
CA HIS A 222 -12.56 -2.51 -9.61
C HIS A 222 -12.39 -3.56 -8.50
N LEU A 223 -11.59 -4.58 -8.78
CA LEU A 223 -11.20 -5.63 -7.85
C LEU A 223 -9.74 -5.51 -7.37
N ALA A 224 -9.12 -4.31 -7.44
CA ALA A 224 -7.76 -4.06 -6.95
C ALA A 224 -7.55 -4.43 -5.45
N PHE A 225 -8.62 -4.42 -4.65
CA PHE A 225 -8.62 -4.86 -3.25
C PHE A 225 -9.09 -6.32 -3.05
N GLY A 226 -9.25 -7.07 -4.13
CA GLY A 226 -9.86 -8.39 -4.12
C GLY A 226 -11.36 -8.36 -3.78
N HIS A 227 -11.92 -9.54 -3.55
CA HIS A 227 -13.33 -9.73 -3.23
C HIS A 227 -13.53 -10.90 -2.24
N GLY A 228 -14.67 -10.91 -1.56
CA GLY A 228 -15.07 -11.97 -0.62
C GLY A 228 -14.43 -11.84 0.77
N VAL A 229 -14.30 -12.97 1.48
CA VAL A 229 -13.87 -13.00 2.89
C VAL A 229 -12.42 -12.53 3.12
N HIS A 230 -11.61 -12.48 2.05
CA HIS A 230 -10.24 -11.98 2.06
C HIS A 230 -10.08 -10.64 1.34
N GLN A 231 -11.19 -9.92 1.08
CA GLN A 231 -11.11 -8.55 0.59
C GLN A 231 -10.26 -7.70 1.54
N CYS A 232 -9.42 -6.83 0.97
CA CYS A 232 -8.40 -6.08 1.71
C CYS A 232 -8.98 -5.39 2.94
N LEU A 233 -8.50 -5.81 4.12
CA LEU A 233 -8.88 -5.22 5.40
C LEU A 233 -8.48 -3.74 5.48
N GLY A 234 -7.30 -3.41 4.95
CA GLY A 234 -6.72 -2.06 4.97
C GLY A 234 -7.26 -1.10 3.91
N GLN A 235 -8.25 -1.50 3.11
CA GLN A 235 -8.68 -0.73 1.92
C GLN A 235 -9.14 0.71 2.23
N GLN A 236 -9.64 0.98 3.44
CA GLN A 236 -10.06 2.32 3.83
C GLN A 236 -8.86 3.17 4.25
N LEU A 237 -7.84 2.55 4.88
CA LEU A 237 -6.59 3.22 5.20
C LEU A 237 -5.85 3.61 3.93
N ALA A 238 -5.67 2.66 3.01
CA ALA A 238 -5.01 2.88 1.73
C ALA A 238 -5.65 4.03 0.95
N ARG A 239 -6.99 4.10 0.87
CA ARG A 239 -7.70 5.22 0.22
C ARG A 239 -7.39 6.56 0.87
N VAL A 240 -7.37 6.62 2.20
CA VAL A 240 -7.07 7.85 2.94
C VAL A 240 -5.62 8.27 2.68
N GLU A 241 -4.67 7.34 2.79
CA GLU A 241 -3.25 7.58 2.55
C GLU A 241 -2.99 8.05 1.11
N LEU A 242 -3.57 7.39 0.11
CA LEU A 242 -3.41 7.76 -1.29
C LEU A 242 -4.00 9.14 -1.58
N ARG A 243 -5.22 9.40 -1.10
CA ARG A 243 -5.87 10.71 -1.30
C ARG A 243 -5.06 11.84 -0.70
N ILE A 244 -4.59 11.68 0.54
CA ILE A 244 -3.77 12.70 1.23
C ILE A 244 -2.41 12.82 0.56
N GLY A 245 -1.77 11.70 0.26
CA GLY A 245 -0.44 11.66 -0.33
C GLY A 245 -0.38 12.34 -1.69
N TYR A 246 -1.27 11.98 -2.61
CA TYR A 246 -1.32 12.65 -3.92
C TYR A 246 -1.67 14.12 -3.80
N ARG A 247 -2.71 14.46 -3.03
CA ARG A 247 -3.11 15.86 -2.81
C ARG A 247 -1.94 16.70 -2.31
N ALA A 248 -1.33 16.27 -1.21
CA ALA A 248 -0.24 17.00 -0.59
C ALA A 248 0.95 17.14 -1.53
N LEU A 249 1.31 16.09 -2.27
CA LEU A 249 2.42 16.11 -3.22
C LEU A 249 2.21 17.17 -4.32
N PHE A 250 1.06 17.14 -5.00
CA PHE A 250 0.78 18.05 -6.11
C PHE A 250 0.47 19.49 -5.65
N ASP A 251 -0.11 19.67 -4.46
CA ASP A 251 -0.32 21.00 -3.87
C ASP A 251 1.00 21.64 -3.43
N ARG A 252 1.92 20.85 -2.85
CA ARG A 252 3.18 21.36 -2.27
C ARG A 252 4.30 21.57 -3.29
N LEU A 253 4.32 20.77 -4.35
CA LEU A 253 5.34 20.80 -5.41
C LEU A 253 4.67 21.10 -6.78
N PRO A 254 4.15 22.32 -7.00
CA PRO A 254 3.54 22.67 -8.28
C PRO A 254 4.58 22.58 -9.41
N GLY A 255 4.21 21.96 -10.53
CA GLY A 255 5.15 21.73 -11.65
C GLY A 255 6.12 20.57 -11.45
N LEU A 256 5.83 19.67 -10.49
CA LEU A 256 6.47 18.37 -10.37
C LEU A 256 6.46 17.64 -11.72
N ARG A 257 7.61 17.08 -12.09
CA ARG A 257 7.80 16.29 -13.31
C ARG A 257 8.91 15.27 -13.11
N LEU A 258 8.99 14.28 -14.00
CA LEU A 258 10.09 13.33 -14.00
C LEU A 258 11.42 14.05 -14.27
N ALA A 259 12.46 13.68 -13.53
CA ALA A 259 13.83 14.17 -13.74
C ALA A 259 14.57 13.38 -14.83
N VAL A 260 13.98 12.27 -15.29
CA VAL A 260 14.49 11.40 -16.36
C VAL A 260 13.35 11.12 -17.36
N PRO A 261 13.64 10.70 -18.61
CA PRO A 261 12.63 10.20 -19.52
C PRO A 261 11.82 9.04 -18.91
N ALA A 262 10.52 8.94 -19.20
CA ALA A 262 9.65 7.90 -18.64
C ALA A 262 10.17 6.48 -18.91
N ALA A 263 10.75 6.25 -20.09
CA ALA A 263 11.33 4.96 -20.47
C ALA A 263 12.57 4.55 -19.65
N GLU A 264 13.19 5.48 -18.92
CA GLU A 264 14.36 5.23 -18.06
C GLU A 264 13.97 4.97 -16.60
N VAL A 265 12.69 5.08 -16.24
CA VAL A 265 12.22 4.79 -14.88
C VAL A 265 12.33 3.28 -14.62
N PRO A 266 13.08 2.84 -13.60
CA PRO A 266 13.28 1.42 -13.32
C PRO A 266 12.01 0.82 -12.69
N LEU A 267 11.32 -0.04 -13.44
CA LEU A 267 10.12 -0.75 -12.99
C LEU A 267 10.50 -2.07 -12.32
N LYS A 268 9.76 -2.47 -11.28
CA LYS A 268 9.95 -3.72 -10.53
C LYS A 268 9.47 -4.93 -11.34
N GLN A 269 10.24 -5.34 -12.34
CA GLN A 269 9.92 -6.49 -13.18
C GLN A 269 9.87 -7.79 -12.36
N GLY A 270 8.74 -8.51 -12.41
CA GLY A 270 8.58 -9.78 -11.71
C GLY A 270 8.29 -9.70 -10.20
N ALA A 271 8.11 -8.50 -9.64
CA ALA A 271 7.71 -8.34 -8.25
C ALA A 271 6.24 -8.72 -8.04
N ALA A 272 5.92 -9.32 -6.88
CA ALA A 272 4.55 -9.64 -6.51
C ALA A 272 3.67 -8.38 -6.38
N VAL A 273 4.26 -7.30 -5.84
CA VAL A 273 3.69 -5.95 -5.84
C VAL A 273 4.46 -5.10 -6.86
N TYR A 274 3.81 -4.83 -7.99
CA TYR A 274 4.34 -4.01 -9.06
C TYR A 274 4.50 -2.56 -8.63
N GLY A 275 5.54 -1.90 -9.16
CA GLY A 275 5.86 -0.52 -8.83
C GLY A 275 7.14 -0.08 -9.51
N VAL A 276 7.69 1.03 -9.01
CA VAL A 276 8.96 1.62 -9.47
C VAL A 276 10.02 1.43 -8.39
N GLU A 277 11.26 1.13 -8.78
CA GLU A 277 12.39 0.96 -7.86
C GLU A 277 12.88 2.31 -7.35
N SER A 278 12.96 3.29 -8.24
CA SER A 278 13.17 4.70 -7.95
C SER A 278 12.32 5.54 -8.88
N LEU A 279 11.93 6.74 -8.43
CA LEU A 279 11.21 7.70 -9.24
C LEU A 279 11.88 9.07 -9.15
N PRO A 280 12.90 9.32 -9.99
CA PRO A 280 13.57 10.61 -10.03
C PRO A 280 12.60 11.70 -10.47
N VAL A 281 12.40 12.71 -9.62
CA VAL A 281 11.51 13.84 -9.86
C VAL A 281 12.22 15.18 -9.65
N THR A 282 11.72 16.22 -10.32
CA THR A 282 12.20 17.60 -10.23
C THR A 282 11.00 18.56 -10.25
N TRP A 283 11.17 19.76 -9.70
CA TRP A 283 10.15 20.80 -9.63
C TRP A 283 10.84 22.19 -9.69
N PRO A 284 10.11 23.28 -10.00
CA PRO A 284 10.65 24.63 -9.92
C PRO A 284 11.01 25.00 -8.47
N SER A 285 12.20 25.59 -8.27
CA SER A 285 12.64 26.15 -7.00
C SER A 285 11.89 27.41 -6.60
#